data_AF-A0A151S1G9-F1
#
_entry.id   AF-A0A151S1G9-F1
#
_cell.length_a   1.000
_cell.length_b   1.000
_cell.length_c   1.000
_cell.angle_alpha   90.00
_cell.angle_beta   90.00
_cell.angle_gamma   90.00
#
_symmetry.space_group_name_H-M   'P 1'
#
loop_
_entity.id
_entity.type
_entity.pdbx_description
1 polymer ?
#
loop_
_entity_poly.entity_id
_entity_poly.type
_entity_poly.pdbx_seq_one_letter_code
_entity_poly.pdbx_strand_id
1 'polypeptide(L)'
;MRLNPDKCVFGVQGGKFLGFMITCRGIEANPDKCQALINMRSPKNHKEPKEFCWSDQCEQAFTNFKQFLSSPPILSKPNGQADSYYILQ
;
A
#
# COMPACT_ATOMS: atom_id res chain seq x y z
N MET A 1 -32.28 -0.36 6.72
CA MET A 1 -30.95 -0.75 6.19
C MET A 1 -30.78 -2.25 6.45
N ARG A 2 -30.43 -3.07 5.44
CA ARG A 2 -30.18 -4.52 5.61
C ARG A 2 -28.68 -4.76 5.42
N LEU A 3 -28.05 -5.45 6.37
CA LEU A 3 -26.63 -5.77 6.35
C LEU A 3 -26.44 -7.22 5.89
N ASN A 4 -25.34 -7.49 5.19
CA ASN A 4 -24.96 -8.84 4.82
C ASN A 4 -24.06 -9.42 5.92
N PRO A 5 -24.52 -10.42 6.71
CA PRO A 5 -23.73 -10.98 7.80
C PRO A 5 -22.37 -11.51 7.36
N ASP A 6 -22.28 -12.09 6.16
CA ASP A 6 -21.04 -12.69 5.63
C ASP A 6 -19.97 -11.66 5.26
N LYS A 7 -20.38 -10.40 5.05
CA LYS A 7 -19.48 -9.30 4.66
C LYS A 7 -19.31 -8.26 5.76
N CYS A 8 -20.00 -8.43 6.89
CA CYS A 8 -19.96 -7.50 7.99
C CYS A 8 -19.06 -8.03 9.10
N VAL A 9 -18.16 -7.16 9.57
CA VAL A 9 -17.27 -7.45 10.69
C VAL A 9 -17.53 -6.39 11.75
N PHE A 10 -17.79 -6.83 12.99
CA PHE A 10 -18.14 -5.95 14.11
C PHE A 10 -17.26 -6.23 15.31
N GLY A 11 -17.03 -5.23 16.16
CA GLY A 11 -16.30 -5.39 17.42
C GLY A 11 -14.79 -5.67 17.28
N VAL A 12 -14.20 -5.43 16.11
CA VAL A 12 -12.77 -5.63 15.86
C VAL A 12 -11.98 -4.33 16.03
N GLN A 13 -10.73 -4.43 16.45
CA GLN A 13 -9.83 -3.28 16.63
C GLN A 13 -9.32 -2.68 15.29
N GLY A 14 -9.44 -3.45 14.22
CA GLY A 14 -9.12 -3.02 12.87
C GLY A 14 -9.57 -4.03 11.83
N GLY A 15 -9.63 -3.60 10.57
CA GLY A 15 -10.13 -4.44 9.49
C GLY A 15 -9.88 -3.87 8.09
N LYS A 16 -10.07 -4.72 7.08
CA LYS A 16 -9.90 -4.36 5.68
C LYS A 16 -11.14 -3.61 5.17
N PHE A 17 -10.96 -2.41 4.66
CA PHE A 17 -12.04 -1.61 4.07
C PHE A 17 -11.53 -0.86 2.83
N LEU A 18 -12.25 -0.96 1.72
CA LEU A 18 -11.87 -0.36 0.42
C LEU A 18 -10.42 -0.68 -0.02
N GLY A 19 -9.88 -1.82 0.40
CA GLY A 19 -8.52 -2.23 0.07
C GLY A 19 -7.41 -1.61 0.93
N PHE A 20 -7.76 -0.96 2.04
CA PHE A 20 -6.85 -0.47 3.08
C PHE A 20 -7.08 -1.22 4.41
N MET A 21 -6.11 -1.16 5.31
CA MET A 21 -6.28 -1.64 6.69
C MET A 21 -6.61 -0.45 7.58
N ILE A 22 -7.80 -0.45 8.18
CA ILE A 22 -8.20 0.59 9.13
C ILE A 22 -7.94 0.05 10.53
N THR A 23 -7.14 0.75 11.32
CA THR A 23 -6.83 0.40 12.72
C THR A 23 -7.12 1.61 13.62
N CYS A 24 -7.03 1.41 14.94
CA CYS A 24 -7.11 2.52 15.89
C CYS A 24 -5.99 3.56 15.72
N ARG A 25 -4.88 3.21 15.07
CA ARG A 25 -3.75 4.11 14.79
C ARG A 25 -3.98 4.98 13.56
N GLY A 26 -4.78 4.50 12.60
CA GLY A 26 -5.05 5.20 11.36
C GLY A 26 -5.30 4.26 10.19
N ILE A 27 -5.02 4.74 8.99
CA ILE A 27 -5.04 3.95 7.76
C ILE A 27 -3.64 3.38 7.54
N GLU A 28 -3.55 2.07 7.52
CA GLU A 28 -2.34 1.30 7.30
C GLU A 28 -2.38 0.62 5.93
N ALA A 29 -1.18 0.29 5.41
CA ALA A 29 -1.09 -0.47 4.18
C ALA A 29 -1.61 -1.88 4.33
N ASN A 30 -2.14 -2.39 3.23
CA ASN A 30 -2.64 -3.75 3.19
C ASN A 30 -1.46 -4.73 3.03
N PRO A 31 -1.30 -5.72 3.94
CA PRO A 31 -0.18 -6.66 3.89
C PRO A 31 -0.17 -7.49 2.60
N ASP A 32 -1.34 -7.85 2.05
CA ASP A 32 -1.44 -8.58 0.77
C ASP A 32 -0.82 -7.76 -0.37
N LYS A 33 -1.07 -6.45 -0.38
CA LYS A 33 -0.52 -5.53 -1.41
C LYS A 33 0.98 -5.32 -1.23
N CYS A 34 1.45 -5.18 0.02
CA CYS A 34 2.88 -5.09 0.31
C CYS A 34 3.63 -6.35 -0.15
N GLN A 35 3.09 -7.53 0.14
CA GLN A 35 3.70 -8.79 -0.27
C GLN A 35 3.74 -8.94 -1.80
N ALA A 36 2.68 -8.52 -2.49
CA ALA A 36 2.64 -8.54 -3.96
C ALA A 36 3.74 -7.64 -4.57
N LEU A 37 4.02 -6.48 -3.96
CA LEU A 37 5.10 -5.59 -4.38
C LEU A 37 6.47 -6.20 -4.14
N ILE A 38 6.71 -6.77 -2.96
CA ILE A 38 7.97 -7.44 -2.62
C ILE A 38 8.26 -8.57 -3.62
N ASN A 39 7.24 -9.36 -3.95
CA ASN A 39 7.35 -10.51 -4.87
C ASN A 39 7.35 -10.11 -6.36
N MET A 40 7.24 -8.82 -6.67
CA MET A 40 7.20 -8.35 -8.06
C MET A 40 8.56 -8.57 -8.74
N ARG A 41 8.52 -9.25 -9.88
CA ARG A 41 9.69 -9.50 -10.73
C ARG A 41 10.09 -8.23 -11.48
N SER A 42 11.39 -8.07 -11.70
CA SER A 42 11.92 -6.99 -12.55
C SER A 42 11.30 -7.03 -13.96
N PRO A 43 10.98 -5.86 -14.54
CA PRO A 43 10.42 -5.77 -15.89
C PRO A 43 11.32 -6.44 -16.93
N LYS A 44 10.70 -7.11 -17.90
CA LYS A 44 11.39 -7.65 -19.07
C LYS A 44 11.06 -6.79 -20.29
N ASN A 45 12.06 -6.51 -21.12
CA ASN A 45 11.82 -5.84 -22.39
C ASN A 45 11.00 -6.77 -23.30
N HIS A 46 9.75 -6.41 -23.60
CA HIS A 46 8.84 -7.21 -24.42
C HIS A 46 8.93 -6.90 -25.93
N LYS A 47 9.70 -5.89 -26.33
CA LYS A 47 9.99 -5.55 -27.74
C LYS A 47 11.47 -5.18 -27.87
N GLU A 48 12.05 -5.49 -29.03
CA GLU A 48 13.49 -5.35 -29.33
C GLU A 48 14.06 -4.01 -28.85
N PRO A 49 15.06 -4.01 -27.94
CA PRO A 49 15.62 -2.78 -27.41
C PRO A 49 16.64 -2.26 -28.41
N LYS A 50 16.36 -1.12 -29.05
CA LYS A 50 17.44 -0.36 -29.68
C LYS A 50 18.16 0.57 -28.70
N GLU A 51 17.59 0.91 -27.54
CA GLU A 51 18.20 1.93 -26.66
C GLU A 51 18.09 1.72 -25.13
N PHE A 52 17.21 0.84 -24.60
CA PHE A 52 17.05 0.68 -23.15
C PHE A 52 17.50 -0.68 -22.63
N CYS A 53 18.52 -0.69 -21.78
CA CYS A 53 18.98 -1.86 -21.03
C CYS A 53 18.60 -1.72 -19.56
N TRP A 54 17.96 -2.74 -19.00
CA TRP A 54 17.71 -2.81 -17.56
C TRP A 54 19.05 -2.98 -16.84
N SER A 55 19.58 -1.88 -16.33
CA SER A 55 20.88 -1.83 -15.67
C SER A 55 20.77 -2.17 -14.19
N ASP A 56 21.91 -2.42 -13.55
CA ASP A 56 21.98 -2.58 -12.09
C ASP A 56 21.43 -1.36 -11.34
N GLN A 57 21.60 -0.15 -11.90
CA GLN A 57 21.01 1.07 -11.34
C GLN A 57 19.48 1.05 -11.42
N CYS A 58 18.90 0.54 -12.52
CA CYS A 58 17.46 0.36 -12.63
C CYS A 58 16.95 -0.68 -11.63
N GLU A 59 17.66 -1.79 -11.45
CA GLU A 59 17.30 -2.81 -10.46
C GLU A 59 17.36 -2.28 -9.02
N GLN A 60 18.39 -1.49 -8.70
CA GLN A 60 18.51 -0.86 -7.39
C GLN A 60 17.38 0.14 -7.15
N ALA A 61 17.08 1.01 -8.12
CA ALA A 61 15.98 1.96 -8.03
C ALA A 61 14.63 1.26 -7.84
N PHE A 62 14.40 0.17 -8.59
CA PHE A 62 13.19 -0.64 -8.46
C PHE A 62 13.09 -1.32 -7.09
N THR A 63 14.21 -1.82 -6.56
CA THR A 63 14.26 -2.41 -5.21
C THR A 63 13.96 -1.38 -4.14
N ASN A 64 14.55 -0.19 -4.21
CA ASN A 64 14.26 0.90 -3.28
C ASN A 64 12.79 1.32 -3.33
N PHE A 65 12.22 1.37 -4.53
CA PHE A 65 10.81 1.69 -4.73
C PHE A 65 9.88 0.63 -4.12
N LYS A 66 10.17 -0.66 -4.32
CA LYS A 66 9.45 -1.77 -3.68
C LYS A 66 9.48 -1.65 -2.16
N GLN A 67 10.65 -1.39 -1.58
CA GLN A 67 10.83 -1.23 -0.13
C GLN A 67 10.00 -0.06 0.42
N PHE A 68 10.07 1.10 -0.25
CA PHE A 68 9.32 2.29 0.14
C PHE A 68 7.81 2.02 0.17
N LEU A 69 7.27 1.38 -0.86
CA LEU A 69 5.85 1.07 -0.93
C LEU A 69 5.42 -0.11 -0.04
N SER A 70 6.35 -0.99 0.35
CA SER A 70 6.05 -2.10 1.28
C SER A 70 5.97 -1.67 2.75
N SER A 71 6.58 -0.54 3.09
CA SER A 71 6.63 0.01 4.45
C SER A 71 6.16 1.47 4.49
N PRO A 72 4.95 1.79 4.01
CA PRO A 72 4.47 3.15 4.00
C PRO A 72 4.11 3.61 5.43
N PRO A 73 4.26 4.91 5.71
CA PRO A 73 3.86 5.49 6.99
C PRO A 73 2.35 5.35 7.23
N ILE A 74 1.96 5.41 8.50
CA ILE A 74 0.55 5.36 8.91
C ILE A 74 -0.07 6.74 8.69
N LEU A 75 -1.23 6.74 8.04
CA LEU A 75 -2.02 7.94 7.82
C LEU A 75 -3.00 8.12 8.97
N SER A 76 -2.72 9.09 9.84
CA SER A 76 -3.58 9.42 10.99
C SER A 76 -4.31 10.74 10.79
N LYS A 77 -5.40 10.95 11.54
CA LYS A 77 -6.12 12.21 11.51
C LYS A 77 -5.33 13.27 12.31
N PRO A 78 -5.13 14.49 11.78
CA PRO A 78 -4.54 15.58 12.53
C PRO A 78 -5.44 15.98 13.71
N ASN A 79 -4.80 16.30 14.84
CA ASN A 79 -5.49 16.57 16.11
C ASN A 79 -6.44 17.77 16.00
N GLY A 80 -7.72 17.52 16.30
CA GLY A 80 -8.67 18.48 16.86
C GLY A 80 -9.22 19.63 15.99
N GLN A 81 -8.62 19.98 14.85
CA GLN A 81 -9.16 21.02 13.96
C GLN A 81 -9.78 20.42 12.70
N ALA A 82 -10.97 20.92 12.37
CA ALA A 82 -11.89 20.33 11.42
C ALA A 82 -11.35 20.20 9.98
N ASP A 83 -11.94 19.24 9.27
CA ASP A 83 -11.98 19.05 7.81
C ASP A 83 -10.78 18.38 7.10
N SER A 84 -10.81 17.04 7.19
CA SER A 84 -10.69 16.10 6.05
C SER A 84 -9.33 15.62 5.50
N TYR A 85 -8.18 16.06 6.01
CA TYR A 85 -6.88 15.56 5.50
C TYR A 85 -6.21 14.60 6.50
N TYR A 86 -5.73 13.45 6.03
CA TYR A 86 -4.88 12.53 6.82
C TYR A 86 -3.41 12.97 6.70
N ILE A 87 -2.65 12.93 7.80
CA ILE A 87 -1.23 13.28 7.83
C ILE A 87 -0.36 12.02 8.04
N LEU A 88 0.85 12.05 7.48
CA LEU A 88 1.87 11.02 7.70
C LEU A 88 2.49 11.25 9.09
N GLN A 89 2.58 10.21 9.91
CA GLN A 89 3.40 10.22 11.14
C GLN A 89 4.73 9.50 10.95
#